data_AF-A0A949IJ10-F1
#
_entry.id   AF-A0A949IJ10-F1
#
_cell.length_a   1.000
_cell.length_b   1.000
_cell.length_c   1.000
_cell.angle_alpha   90.00
_cell.angle_beta   90.00
_cell.angle_gamma   90.00
#
_symmetry.space_group_name_H-M   'P 1'
#
loop_
_entity.id
_entity.type
_entity.pdbx_description
1 polymer ?
#
loop_
_entity_poly.entity_id
_entity_poly.type
_entity_poly.pdbx_seq_one_letter_code
_entity_poly.pdbx_strand_id
1 'polypeptide(L)'
;MALQRIYSSATADIGAPLGPSWRLPSISVAFIEAALVFVLLTAIAALGGKANDWTGALAVFATFLHGQVSFDLQESQHKMPVPDVEHYSWSGRLFVTKEILWIATFIMTGSWPLCAGSLIFATYPKWRAWLRGK
;
A
#
# COMPACT_ATOMS: atom_id res chain seq x y z
N MET A 1 -38.63 13.19 5.64
CA MET A 1 -38.21 12.92 4.24
C MET A 1 -36.70 12.68 4.07
N ALA A 2 -35.81 13.24 4.90
CA ALA A 2 -34.36 12.99 4.80
C ALA A 2 -33.89 11.60 5.31
N LEU A 3 -34.55 11.04 6.33
CA LEU A 3 -34.18 9.73 6.91
C LEU A 3 -34.48 8.53 5.99
N GLN A 4 -35.45 8.67 5.09
CA GLN A 4 -35.82 7.61 4.14
C GLN A 4 -34.79 7.44 3.01
N ARG A 5 -34.05 8.51 2.67
CA ARG A 5 -32.92 8.45 1.73
C ARG A 5 -31.72 7.71 2.30
N ILE A 6 -31.42 7.88 3.60
CA ILE A 6 -30.30 7.22 4.27
C ILE A 6 -30.57 5.70 4.41
N TYR A 7 -31.82 5.32 4.66
CA TYR A 7 -32.20 3.90 4.73
C TYR A 7 -32.21 3.24 3.34
N SER A 8 -32.64 3.96 2.31
CA SER A 8 -32.63 3.46 0.92
C SER A 8 -31.22 3.27 0.34
N SER A 9 -30.22 4.03 0.79
CA SER A 9 -28.83 3.82 0.40
C SER A 9 -28.17 2.66 1.13
N ALA A 10 -28.64 2.30 2.33
CA ALA A 10 -28.09 1.17 3.09
C ALA A 10 -28.61 -0.19 2.59
N THR A 11 -29.79 -0.24 1.97
CA THR A 11 -30.37 -1.49 1.43
C THR A 11 -30.00 -1.76 -0.03
N ALA A 12 -29.38 -0.80 -0.73
CA ALA A 12 -28.93 -0.98 -2.11
C ALA A 12 -27.67 -1.85 -2.24
N ASP A 13 -26.89 -1.99 -1.15
CA ASP A 13 -25.66 -2.80 -1.15
C ASP A 13 -25.88 -4.29 -0.82
N ILE A 14 -27.12 -4.71 -0.53
CA ILE A 14 -27.44 -6.13 -0.24
C ILE A 14 -27.73 -6.93 -1.53
N GLY A 15 -27.81 -6.26 -2.69
CA GLY A 15 -28.21 -6.84 -3.98
C GLY A 15 -27.10 -6.96 -5.03
N ALA A 16 -25.85 -6.61 -4.72
CA ALA A 16 -24.76 -6.82 -5.68
C ALA A 16 -24.51 -8.34 -5.84
N PRO A 17 -24.50 -8.89 -7.07
CA PRO A 17 -24.18 -10.29 -7.27
C PRO A 17 -22.82 -10.56 -6.63
N LEU A 18 -22.78 -11.50 -5.68
CA LEU A 18 -21.55 -12.01 -5.12
C LEU A 18 -20.68 -12.42 -6.31
N GLY A 19 -19.64 -11.63 -6.58
CA GLY A 19 -18.61 -12.00 -7.53
C GLY A 19 -18.07 -13.39 -7.15
N PRO A 20 -17.37 -14.07 -8.05
CA PRO A 20 -16.92 -15.44 -7.83
C PRO A 20 -16.30 -15.60 -6.44
N SER A 21 -16.77 -16.57 -5.66
CA SER A 21 -16.46 -16.77 -4.23
C SER A 21 -14.97 -17.00 -3.91
N TRP A 22 -14.11 -17.04 -4.93
CA TRP A 22 -12.66 -17.11 -4.81
C TRP A 22 -11.99 -15.72 -4.77
N ARG A 23 -12.70 -14.60 -5.03
CA ARG A 23 -12.12 -13.26 -4.84
C ARG A 23 -11.96 -12.99 -3.35
N LEU A 24 -10.73 -13.07 -2.88
CA LEU A 24 -10.38 -12.70 -1.50
C LEU A 24 -10.81 -11.24 -1.22
N PRO A 25 -11.33 -10.93 -0.02
CA PRO A 25 -11.56 -9.55 0.39
C PRO A 25 -10.31 -8.71 0.20
N SER A 26 -10.44 -7.44 -0.20
CA SER A 26 -9.31 -6.52 -0.37
C SER A 26 -8.40 -6.45 0.87
N ILE A 27 -9.01 -6.60 2.05
CA ILE A 27 -8.34 -6.71 3.35
C ILE A 27 -7.38 -7.91 3.39
N SER A 28 -7.80 -9.09 2.92
CA SER A 28 -6.98 -10.30 2.92
C SER A 28 -5.76 -10.16 2.02
N VAL A 29 -5.89 -9.51 0.86
CA VAL A 29 -4.74 -9.25 -0.03
C VAL A 29 -3.77 -8.25 0.59
N ALA A 30 -4.28 -7.19 1.23
CA ALA A 30 -3.44 -6.22 1.95
C ALA A 30 -2.62 -6.87 3.07
N PHE A 31 -3.20 -7.79 3.84
CA PHE A 31 -2.50 -8.56 4.86
C PHE A 31 -1.41 -9.46 4.27
N ILE A 32 -1.67 -10.12 3.14
CA ILE A 32 -0.67 -10.96 2.45
C ILE A 32 0.51 -10.11 1.99
N GLU A 33 0.24 -8.96 1.34
CA GLU A 33 1.28 -8.01 0.93
C GLU A 33 2.12 -7.54 2.12
N ALA A 34 1.47 -7.16 3.23
CA ALA A 34 2.14 -6.72 4.45
C ALA A 34 2.99 -7.83 5.07
N ALA A 35 2.47 -9.07 5.14
CA ALA A 35 3.20 -10.22 5.66
C ALA A 35 4.44 -10.54 4.83
N LEU A 36 4.32 -10.54 3.49
CA LEU A 36 5.44 -10.76 2.58
C LEU A 36 6.54 -9.71 2.77
N VAL A 37 6.15 -8.44 2.83
CA VAL A 37 7.09 -7.33 3.05
C VAL A 37 7.73 -7.42 4.43
N PHE A 38 6.96 -7.75 5.47
CA PHE A 38 7.48 -7.90 6.83
C PHE A 38 8.53 -9.02 6.94
N VAL A 39 8.24 -10.19 6.36
CA VAL A 39 9.19 -11.32 6.34
C VAL A 39 10.47 -10.94 5.59
N LEU A 40 10.32 -10.28 4.43
CA LEU A 40 11.45 -9.84 3.62
C LEU A 40 12.34 -8.83 4.36
N LEU A 41 11.74 -7.81 4.99
CA LEU A 41 12.48 -6.81 5.75
C LEU A 41 13.14 -7.40 6.99
N THR A 42 12.49 -8.36 7.65
CA THR A 42 13.06 -9.10 8.78
C THR A 42 14.30 -9.88 8.34
N ALA A 43 14.23 -10.57 7.20
CA ALA A 43 15.38 -11.28 6.64
C ALA A 43 16.54 -10.33 6.29
N ILE A 44 16.23 -9.20 5.66
CA ILE A 44 17.20 -8.15 5.32
C ILE A 44 17.88 -7.59 6.58
N ALA A 45 17.11 -7.27 7.63
CA ALA A 45 17.65 -6.75 8.89
C ALA A 45 18.50 -7.80 9.63
N ALA A 46 18.05 -9.06 9.64
CA ALA A 46 18.79 -10.16 10.25
C ALA A 46 20.15 -10.41 9.57
N LEU A 47 20.22 -10.28 8.24
CA LEU A 47 21.47 -10.39 7.48
C LEU A 47 22.43 -9.20 7.69
N GLY A 48 21.90 -8.00 7.97
CA GLY A 48 22.70 -6.82 8.27
C GLY A 48 23.37 -6.85 9.66
N GLY A 49 22.69 -7.45 10.64
CA GLY A 49 23.24 -7.77 11.96
C GLY A 49 23.43 -6.58 12.91
N LYS A 50 23.09 -5.35 12.51
CA LYS A 50 23.21 -4.15 13.36
C LYS A 50 21.85 -3.77 13.94
N ALA A 51 21.84 -3.25 15.18
CA ALA A 51 20.62 -2.76 15.82
C ALA A 51 19.90 -1.69 14.98
N ASN A 52 20.65 -0.83 14.29
CA ASN A 52 20.11 0.21 13.42
C ASN A 52 19.36 -0.35 12.20
N ASP A 53 19.70 -1.57 11.75
CA ASP A 53 19.02 -2.20 10.61
C ASP A 53 17.58 -2.57 10.96
N TRP A 54 17.32 -2.94 12.23
CA TRP A 54 15.97 -3.23 12.73
C TRP A 54 15.10 -1.98 12.81
N THR A 55 15.64 -0.89 13.35
CA THR A 55 14.92 0.40 13.39
C THR A 55 14.61 0.90 11.98
N GLY A 56 15.59 0.79 11.07
CA GLY A 56 15.38 1.11 9.66
C GLY A 56 14.31 0.23 9.00
N ALA A 57 14.37 -1.09 9.21
CA ALA A 57 13.39 -2.02 8.67
C ALA A 57 11.97 -1.74 9.18
N LEU A 58 11.81 -1.41 10.47
CA LEU A 58 10.51 -1.04 11.03
C LEU A 58 10.00 0.30 10.47
N ALA A 59 10.86 1.30 10.31
CA ALA A 59 10.48 2.59 9.72
C ALA A 59 10.04 2.43 8.25
N VAL A 60 10.79 1.62 7.49
CA VAL A 60 10.51 1.28 6.09
C VAL A 60 9.20 0.48 6.01
N PHE A 61 8.97 -0.50 6.90
CA PHE A 61 7.70 -1.25 6.97
C PHE A 61 6.49 -0.36 7.27
N ALA A 62 6.59 0.54 8.26
CA ALA A 62 5.53 1.49 8.57
C ALA A 62 5.21 2.41 7.37
N THR A 63 6.26 2.83 6.64
CA THR A 63 6.13 3.64 5.41
C THR A 63 5.44 2.87 4.28
N PHE A 64 5.66 1.55 4.20
CA PHE A 64 4.96 0.66 3.28
C PHE A 64 3.48 0.53 3.65
N LEU A 65 3.14 0.25 4.91
CA LEU A 65 1.75 0.16 5.37
C LEU A 65 0.98 1.45 5.09
N HIS A 66 1.59 2.60 5.37
CA HIS A 66 1.04 3.90 5.02
C HIS A 66 0.81 4.03 3.50
N GLY A 67 1.75 3.54 2.69
CA GLY A 67 1.61 3.43 1.25
C GLY A 67 0.39 2.60 0.84
N GLN A 68 0.22 1.39 1.38
CA GLN A 68 -0.90 0.50 1.05
C GLN A 68 -2.25 1.21 1.25
N VAL A 69 -2.44 1.83 2.42
CA VAL A 69 -3.66 2.60 2.73
C VAL A 69 -3.84 3.76 1.76
N SER A 70 -2.76 4.48 1.46
CA SER A 70 -2.82 5.61 0.52
C SER A 70 -3.20 5.18 -0.90
N PHE A 71 -2.72 4.02 -1.37
CA PHE A 71 -3.13 3.44 -2.64
C PHE A 71 -4.57 2.93 -2.62
N ASP A 72 -5.04 2.30 -1.53
CA ASP A 72 -6.44 1.90 -1.38
C ASP A 72 -7.39 3.11 -1.46
N LEU A 73 -7.02 4.23 -0.83
CA LEU A 73 -7.76 5.50 -0.92
C LEU A 73 -7.74 6.06 -2.34
N GLN A 74 -6.57 6.08 -3.00
CA GLN A 74 -6.47 6.53 -4.39
C GLN A 74 -7.31 5.67 -5.34
N GLU A 75 -7.28 4.35 -5.18
CA GLU A 75 -8.09 3.41 -5.98
C GLU A 75 -9.59 3.61 -5.74
N SER A 76 -9.99 3.94 -4.52
CA SER A 76 -11.39 4.24 -4.19
C SER A 76 -11.86 5.51 -4.91
N GLN A 77 -11.03 6.57 -4.91
CA GLN A 77 -11.30 7.81 -5.66
C GLN A 77 -11.35 7.57 -7.19
N HIS A 78 -10.50 6.69 -7.73
CA HIS A 78 -10.53 6.32 -9.17
C HIS A 78 -11.83 5.63 -9.60
N LYS A 79 -12.56 4.99 -8.69
CA LYS A 79 -13.82 4.28 -8.98
C LYS A 79 -15.06 5.18 -8.92
N MET A 80 -14.92 6.39 -8.39
CA MET A 80 -16.03 7.33 -8.27
C MET A 80 -16.32 8.02 -9.61
N PRO A 81 -17.61 8.21 -9.99
CA PRO A 81 -17.95 8.99 -11.18
C PRO A 81 -17.47 10.45 -11.10
N VAL A 82 -17.50 11.01 -9.90
CA VAL A 82 -16.95 12.32 -9.56
C VAL A 82 -16.11 12.12 -8.30
N PRO A 83 -14.76 12.20 -8.40
CA PRO A 83 -13.88 12.09 -7.23
C PRO A 83 -14.12 13.25 -6.25
N ASP A 84 -14.00 12.96 -4.94
CA ASP A 84 -14.13 13.97 -3.88
C ASP A 84 -12.86 14.81 -3.71
N VAL A 85 -11.71 14.25 -4.09
CA VAL A 85 -10.39 14.88 -3.92
C VAL A 85 -9.77 15.15 -5.27
N GLU A 86 -9.50 16.42 -5.60
CA GLU A 86 -9.00 16.84 -6.92
C GLU A 86 -7.63 16.22 -7.29
N HIS A 87 -6.73 16.08 -6.31
CA HIS A 87 -5.34 15.68 -6.53
C HIS A 87 -5.01 14.27 -6.00
N TYR A 88 -5.99 13.39 -5.88
CA TYR A 88 -5.80 12.04 -5.33
C TYR A 88 -4.72 11.21 -6.07
N SER A 89 -4.50 11.45 -7.37
CA SER A 89 -3.45 10.79 -8.17
C SER A 89 -2.02 11.15 -7.74
N TRP A 90 -1.83 12.22 -6.95
CA TRP A 90 -0.53 12.57 -6.38
C TRP A 90 -0.07 11.59 -5.30
N SER A 91 -0.98 10.83 -4.68
CA SER A 91 -0.65 9.82 -3.68
C SER A 91 0.43 8.86 -4.19
N GLY A 92 0.18 8.17 -5.31
CA GLY A 92 1.14 7.26 -5.90
C GLY A 92 2.43 7.94 -6.40
N ARG A 93 2.33 9.17 -6.91
CA ARG A 93 3.51 9.94 -7.37
C ARG A 93 4.44 10.27 -6.21
N LEU A 94 3.90 10.83 -5.13
CA LEU A 94 4.65 11.19 -3.93
C LEU A 94 5.20 9.94 -3.23
N PHE A 95 4.47 8.82 -3.27
CA PHE A 95 4.97 7.55 -2.78
C PHE A 95 6.22 7.12 -3.54
N VAL A 96 6.22 7.12 -4.87
CA VAL A 96 7.43 6.74 -5.65
C VAL A 96 8.56 7.74 -5.42
N THR A 97 8.26 9.04 -5.40
CA THR A 97 9.26 10.08 -5.12
C THR A 97 9.94 9.89 -3.78
N LYS A 98 9.18 9.58 -2.70
CA LYS A 98 9.78 9.36 -1.38
C LYS A 98 10.72 8.15 -1.38
N GLU A 99 10.38 7.06 -2.09
CA GLU A 99 11.24 5.87 -2.16
C GLU A 99 12.54 6.17 -2.91
N ILE A 100 12.49 6.98 -3.97
CA ILE A 100 13.70 7.45 -4.68
C ILE A 100 14.59 8.26 -3.74
N LEU A 101 14.00 9.16 -2.93
CA LEU A 101 14.75 9.93 -1.95
C LEU A 101 15.37 9.05 -0.86
N TRP A 102 14.62 8.06 -0.36
CA TRP A 102 15.14 7.09 0.61
C TRP A 102 16.31 6.28 0.05
N ILE A 103 16.21 5.79 -1.18
CA ILE A 103 17.32 5.09 -1.87
C ILE A 103 18.56 5.97 -1.90
N ALA A 104 18.42 7.23 -2.31
CA ALA A 104 19.54 8.17 -2.33
C ALA A 104 20.16 8.37 -0.93
N THR A 105 19.33 8.55 0.11
CA THR A 105 19.79 8.68 1.50
C THR A 105 20.49 7.41 1.99
N PHE A 106 19.99 6.22 1.67
CA PHE A 106 20.59 4.95 2.09
C PHE A 106 21.91 4.66 1.39
N ILE A 107 22.05 5.05 0.12
CA ILE A 107 23.34 5.01 -0.58
C ILE A 107 24.35 5.93 0.12
N MET A 108 23.97 7.17 0.45
CA MET A 108 24.86 8.12 1.12
C MET A 108 25.28 7.68 2.53
N THR A 109 24.42 6.94 3.24
CA THR A 109 24.69 6.46 4.60
C THR A 109 25.27 5.05 4.67
N GLY A 110 25.47 4.38 3.51
CA GLY A 110 25.98 3.01 3.45
C GLY A 110 25.02 1.95 3.99
N SER A 111 23.73 2.27 4.08
CA SER A 111 22.69 1.41 4.63
C SER A 111 22.12 0.47 3.55
N TRP A 112 22.96 -0.41 3.01
CA TRP A 112 22.62 -1.31 1.90
C TRP A 112 21.38 -2.20 2.14
N PRO A 113 21.15 -2.77 3.34
CA PRO A 113 19.93 -3.53 3.60
C PRO A 113 18.65 -2.71 3.38
N LEU A 114 18.63 -1.46 3.86
CA LEU A 114 17.47 -0.57 3.72
C LEU A 114 17.27 -0.08 2.29
N CYS A 115 18.37 0.09 1.54
CA CYS A 115 18.32 0.40 0.12
C CYS A 115 17.56 -0.67 -0.69
N ALA A 116 17.79 -1.96 -0.37
CA ALA A 116 17.06 -3.05 -1.01
C ALA A 116 15.55 -3.01 -0.71
N GLY A 117 15.16 -2.68 0.53
CA GLY A 117 13.75 -2.47 0.90
C GLY A 117 13.08 -1.37 0.09
N SER A 118 13.70 -0.19 0.02
CA SER A 118 13.13 0.94 -0.74
C SER A 118 13.08 0.71 -2.25
N LEU A 119 14.02 -0.05 -2.82
CA LEU A 119 13.94 -0.46 -4.24
C LEU A 119 12.69 -1.31 -4.52
N ILE A 120 12.40 -2.25 -3.63
CA ILE A 120 11.20 -3.09 -3.75
C ILE A 120 9.94 -2.23 -3.65
N PHE A 121 9.96 -1.20 -2.80
CA PHE A 121 8.82 -0.31 -2.61
C PHE A 121 8.64 0.68 -3.74
N ALA A 122 9.71 1.19 -4.35
CA ALA A 122 9.61 2.01 -5.55
C ALA A 122 8.89 1.26 -6.69
N THR A 123 8.99 -0.07 -6.72
CA THR A 123 8.26 -0.92 -7.67
C THR A 123 6.87 -1.37 -7.21
N TYR A 124 6.47 -1.05 -5.98
CA TYR A 124 5.16 -1.42 -5.39
C TYR A 124 3.96 -1.12 -6.29
N PRO A 125 3.82 0.07 -6.89
CA PRO A 125 2.66 0.35 -7.72
C PRO A 125 2.49 -0.65 -8.87
N LYS A 126 3.59 -1.13 -9.45
CA LYS A 126 3.56 -2.07 -10.58
C LYS A 126 3.12 -3.46 -10.15
N TRP A 127 3.75 -4.02 -9.11
CA TRP A 127 3.42 -5.38 -8.69
C TRP A 127 2.11 -5.44 -7.92
N ARG A 128 1.70 -4.36 -7.22
CA ARG A 128 0.35 -4.22 -6.68
C ARG A 128 -0.70 -4.24 -7.78
N ALA A 129 -0.51 -3.48 -8.86
CA ALA A 129 -1.43 -3.49 -9.99
C ALA A 129 -1.52 -4.87 -10.66
N TRP A 130 -0.42 -5.63 -10.68
CA TRP A 130 -0.40 -7.00 -11.15
C TRP A 130 -1.13 -7.99 -10.21
N LEU A 131 -0.85 -7.93 -8.90
CA LEU A 131 -1.47 -8.81 -7.90
C LEU A 131 -2.96 -8.51 -7.68
N ARG A 132 -3.33 -7.23 -7.75
CA ARG A 132 -4.69 -6.72 -7.54
C ARG A 132 -5.41 -6.40 -8.84
N GLY A 133 -4.94 -6.96 -9.96
CA GLY A 133 -5.57 -6.83 -11.27
C GLY A 133 -7.10 -6.87 -11.14
N LYS A 134 -7.83 -5.96 -11.77
CA LYS A 134 -8.40 -6.29 -13.08
C LYS A 134 -8.08 -7.70 -13.55
#